data_AF-A0A3D9BL82-F1
#
_entry.id   AF-A0A3D9BL82-F1
#
_cell.length_a   1.000
_cell.length_b   1.000
_cell.length_c   1.000
_cell.angle_alpha   90.00
_cell.angle_beta   90.00
_cell.angle_gamma   90.00
#
_symmetry.space_group_name_H-M   'P 1'
#
loop_
_entity.id
_entity.type
_entity.pdbx_description
1 polymer ?
#
loop_
_entity_poly.entity_id
_entity_poly.type
_entity_poly.pdbx_seq_one_letter_code
_entity_poly.pdbx_strand_id
1 'polypeptide(L)'
;MTKYILLLIGIISSTLLNAQEADNNLQGYFMTQSKESLYPYFAFDGNGKVDIAGYGKGDYFVKNDSVVVFPDKDIFIFKISKNRLAGTSTWVKNTKWDLKKDSIAENNRKDDAWAKKNAQLLYEYYRKTRAKSNDLEKLFDENAMLNYTKTIDDLCTKGLAKACMEKFGLMVMNDIGGMNAVLTNKTQKPKQNSEIIKLGQKIIKLGEIEGHTVLGSYYYSLGDKTKATKEWQTATEKGSTKAGLVQFEAEMNDAAK
;
A
#
# COMPACT_ATOMS: atom_id res chain seq x y z
N MET A 1 -50.72 -8.27 -25.08
CA MET A 1 -49.82 -7.14 -24.78
C MET A 1 -49.17 -7.24 -23.39
N THR A 2 -49.92 -7.59 -22.35
CA THR A 2 -49.43 -7.67 -20.94
C THR A 2 -48.30 -8.69 -20.71
N LYS A 3 -48.26 -9.80 -21.46
CA LYS A 3 -47.18 -10.81 -21.37
C LYS A 3 -45.81 -10.34 -21.89
N TYR A 4 -45.79 -9.41 -22.86
CA TYR A 4 -44.54 -8.87 -23.41
C TYR A 4 -43.94 -7.76 -22.53
N ILE A 5 -44.78 -7.05 -21.76
CA ILE A 5 -44.35 -6.01 -20.81
C ILE A 5 -43.64 -6.64 -19.61
N LEU A 6 -44.12 -7.77 -19.09
CA LEU A 6 -43.45 -8.51 -18.01
C LEU A 6 -42.10 -9.10 -18.44
N LEU A 7 -41.96 -9.51 -19.70
CA LEU A 7 -40.69 -10.00 -20.25
C LEU A 7 -39.65 -8.88 -20.41
N LEU A 8 -40.08 -7.67 -20.82
CA LEU A 8 -39.21 -6.50 -20.92
C LEU A 8 -38.76 -5.98 -19.56
N ILE A 9 -39.63 -6.00 -18.54
CA ILE A 9 -39.25 -5.63 -17.16
C ILE A 9 -38.21 -6.63 -16.61
N GLY A 10 -38.35 -7.93 -16.92
CA GLY A 10 -37.38 -8.96 -16.50
C GLY A 10 -35.99 -8.81 -17.12
N ILE A 11 -35.88 -8.31 -18.36
CA ILE A 11 -34.59 -8.11 -19.05
C ILE A 11 -33.88 -6.83 -18.57
N ILE A 12 -34.63 -5.79 -18.18
CA ILE A 12 -34.06 -4.54 -17.63
C ILE A 12 -33.58 -4.73 -16.18
N SER A 13 -34.18 -5.65 -15.40
CA SER A 13 -33.70 -5.96 -14.05
C SER A 13 -32.37 -6.73 -14.01
N SER A 14 -31.99 -7.43 -15.09
CA SER A 14 -30.73 -8.19 -15.17
C SER A 14 -29.49 -7.34 -15.47
N THR A 15 -29.64 -6.05 -15.85
CA THR A 15 -28.50 -5.17 -16.18
C THR A 15 -28.07 -4.26 -15.02
N LEU A 16 -28.73 -4.34 -13.86
CA LEU A 16 -28.39 -3.54 -12.66
C LEU A 16 -27.58 -4.31 -11.61
N LEU A 17 -26.89 -5.38 -12.00
CA LEU A 17 -25.73 -5.85 -11.24
C LEU A 17 -24.54 -4.91 -11.51
N ASN A 18 -24.67 -3.65 -11.07
CA ASN A 18 -23.53 -2.75 -11.01
C ASN A 18 -22.55 -3.35 -9.99
N ALA A 19 -21.50 -4.01 -10.48
CA ALA A 19 -20.40 -4.46 -9.64
C ALA A 19 -19.76 -3.22 -9.01
N GLN A 20 -20.14 -2.89 -7.77
CA GLN A 20 -19.73 -1.69 -7.03
C GLN A 20 -18.26 -1.39 -7.29
N GLU A 21 -17.92 -0.25 -7.90
CA GLU A 21 -16.52 0.13 -8.17
C GLU A 21 -15.67 0.09 -6.90
N ALA A 22 -14.35 -0.08 -7.07
CA ALA A 22 -13.47 0.00 -5.91
C ALA A 22 -13.49 1.44 -5.38
N ASP A 23 -13.66 1.58 -4.08
CA ASP A 23 -13.69 2.86 -3.37
C ASP A 23 -12.81 2.76 -2.12
N ASN A 24 -12.54 3.86 -1.45
CA ASN A 24 -11.74 3.91 -0.23
C ASN A 24 -12.33 4.92 0.77
N ASN A 25 -13.65 4.95 0.88
CA ASN A 25 -14.40 5.84 1.76
C ASN A 25 -14.66 5.26 3.16
N LEU A 26 -14.16 4.05 3.45
CA LEU A 26 -14.33 3.43 4.77
C LEU A 26 -13.65 4.31 5.82
N GLN A 27 -14.39 4.69 6.85
CA GLN A 27 -13.90 5.57 7.89
C GLN A 27 -14.26 4.99 9.26
N GLY A 28 -13.35 5.11 10.22
CA GLY A 28 -13.63 4.75 11.61
C GLY A 28 -12.53 3.94 12.27
N TYR A 29 -12.61 3.88 13.60
CA TYR A 29 -11.78 2.98 14.40
C TYR A 29 -12.49 1.66 14.62
N PHE A 30 -11.91 0.58 14.11
CA PHE A 30 -12.39 -0.79 14.30
C PHE A 30 -11.51 -1.48 15.33
N MET A 31 -12.09 -1.88 16.47
CA MET A 31 -11.36 -2.48 17.58
C MET A 31 -11.79 -3.93 17.82
N THR A 32 -10.86 -4.77 18.27
CA THR A 32 -11.18 -6.11 18.74
C THR A 32 -11.00 -6.24 20.25
N GLN A 33 -11.79 -7.11 20.88
CA GLN A 33 -11.61 -7.51 22.27
C GLN A 33 -10.79 -8.81 22.40
N SER A 34 -10.37 -9.39 21.27
CA SER A 34 -9.53 -10.58 21.29
C SER A 34 -8.15 -10.25 21.84
N LYS A 35 -7.75 -10.95 22.91
CA LYS A 35 -6.40 -10.87 23.48
C LYS A 35 -5.35 -11.59 22.64
N GLU A 36 -5.79 -12.43 21.69
CA GLU A 36 -4.93 -13.22 20.81
C GLU A 36 -4.59 -12.47 19.51
N SER A 37 -5.29 -11.36 19.21
CA SER A 37 -5.02 -10.57 18.02
C SER A 37 -3.73 -9.77 18.19
N LEU A 38 -2.81 -9.91 17.23
CA LEU A 38 -1.64 -9.03 17.11
C LEU A 38 -2.03 -7.59 16.74
N TYR A 39 -3.22 -7.41 16.16
CA TYR A 39 -3.71 -6.12 15.69
C TYR A 39 -4.94 -5.72 16.51
N PRO A 40 -4.79 -4.97 17.61
CA PRO A 40 -5.92 -4.56 18.46
C PRO A 40 -6.89 -3.63 17.74
N TYR A 41 -6.45 -2.84 16.76
CA TYR A 41 -7.31 -1.94 16.02
C TYR A 41 -6.85 -1.69 14.57
N PHE A 42 -7.80 -1.21 13.76
CA PHE A 42 -7.58 -0.59 12.46
C PHE A 42 -8.31 0.75 12.41
N ALA A 43 -7.61 1.84 12.07
CA ALA A 43 -8.24 3.16 11.92
C ALA A 43 -8.20 3.61 10.46
N PHE A 44 -9.36 3.60 9.81
CA PHE A 44 -9.48 3.98 8.40
C PHE A 44 -9.82 5.47 8.29
N ASP A 45 -9.15 6.16 7.37
CA ASP A 45 -9.21 7.62 7.23
C ASP A 45 -10.23 8.13 6.20
N GLY A 46 -11.01 7.23 5.58
CA GLY A 46 -11.93 7.59 4.48
C GLY A 46 -11.26 8.00 3.16
N ASN A 47 -9.94 7.86 3.02
CA ASN A 47 -9.17 8.28 1.85
C ASN A 47 -8.08 7.27 1.43
N GLY A 48 -8.25 6.00 1.78
CA GLY A 48 -7.33 4.93 1.36
C GLY A 48 -6.11 4.73 2.24
N LYS A 49 -5.98 5.39 3.40
CA LYS A 49 -4.98 5.06 4.42
C LYS A 49 -5.58 4.45 5.67
N VAL A 50 -4.90 3.46 6.22
CA VAL A 50 -5.29 2.80 7.47
C VAL A 50 -4.12 2.75 8.43
N ASP A 51 -4.33 3.17 9.68
CA ASP A 51 -3.40 2.88 10.78
C ASP A 51 -3.65 1.46 11.29
N ILE A 52 -2.58 0.67 11.38
CA ILE A 52 -2.58 -0.74 11.73
C ILE A 52 -1.97 -0.88 13.11
N ALA A 53 -2.81 -0.67 14.13
CA ALA A 53 -2.45 -0.80 15.54
C ALA A 53 -1.17 -0.05 15.96
N GLY A 54 -0.84 1.07 15.31
CA GLY A 54 0.39 1.84 15.59
C GLY A 54 1.68 1.18 15.08
N TYR A 55 1.61 -0.01 14.48
CA TYR A 55 2.76 -0.66 13.83
C TYR A 55 3.14 0.00 12.50
N GLY A 56 2.22 0.76 11.92
CA GLY A 56 2.45 1.46 10.66
C GLY A 56 1.14 1.81 9.94
N LYS A 57 1.30 2.45 8.79
CA LYS A 57 0.19 2.79 7.91
C LYS A 57 0.17 1.87 6.69
N GLY A 58 -1.01 1.55 6.19
CA GLY A 58 -1.20 0.80 4.95
C GLY A 58 -2.11 1.54 3.97
N ASP A 59 -2.06 1.12 2.71
CA ASP A 59 -3.07 1.48 1.72
C ASP A 59 -4.27 0.54 1.81
N TYR A 60 -5.47 1.01 1.47
CA TYR A 60 -6.63 0.14 1.37
C TYR A 60 -7.62 0.53 0.27
N PHE A 61 -8.39 -0.47 -0.17
CA PHE A 61 -9.60 -0.26 -0.93
C PHE A 61 -10.71 -1.18 -0.44
N VAL A 62 -11.95 -0.81 -0.78
CA VAL A 62 -13.17 -1.56 -0.57
C VAL A 62 -13.74 -1.91 -1.94
N LYS A 63 -14.09 -3.17 -2.16
CA LYS A 63 -14.79 -3.65 -3.35
C LYS A 63 -15.85 -4.66 -2.90
N ASN A 64 -17.12 -4.36 -3.17
CA ASN A 64 -18.25 -5.12 -2.63
C ASN A 64 -18.17 -5.18 -1.08
N ASP A 65 -18.30 -6.37 -0.51
CA ASP A 65 -18.20 -6.65 0.92
C ASP A 65 -16.75 -6.94 1.38
N SER A 66 -15.74 -6.64 0.57
CA SER A 66 -14.35 -6.91 0.89
C SER A 66 -13.53 -5.64 1.09
N VAL A 67 -12.77 -5.59 2.18
CA VAL A 67 -11.76 -4.57 2.45
C VAL A 67 -10.40 -5.24 2.31
N VAL A 68 -9.54 -4.67 1.47
CA VAL A 68 -8.18 -5.17 1.24
C VAL A 68 -7.22 -4.09 1.71
N VAL A 69 -6.35 -4.45 2.65
CA VAL A 69 -5.34 -3.59 3.24
C VAL A 69 -3.95 -4.12 2.87
N PHE A 70 -3.07 -3.22 2.45
CA PHE A 70 -1.69 -3.49 2.11
C PHE A 70 -0.78 -2.98 3.22
N PRO A 71 -0.46 -3.81 4.23
CA PRO A 71 0.66 -3.51 5.12
C PRO A 71 1.99 -3.82 4.41
N ASP A 72 3.10 -3.53 5.08
CA ASP A 72 4.45 -3.73 4.55
C ASP A 72 4.82 -5.19 4.18
N LYS A 73 4.11 -6.20 4.70
CA LYS A 73 4.49 -7.64 4.54
C LYS A 73 3.48 -8.48 3.76
N ASP A 74 2.26 -8.68 4.28
CA ASP A 74 1.27 -9.57 3.68
C ASP A 74 -0.13 -8.94 3.72
N ILE A 75 -0.92 -9.15 2.67
CA ILE A 75 -2.19 -8.46 2.46
C ILE A 75 -3.23 -8.92 3.50
N PHE A 76 -3.85 -7.95 4.17
CA PHE A 76 -4.97 -8.23 5.06
C PHE A 76 -6.28 -8.13 4.28
N ILE A 77 -7.09 -9.17 4.34
CA ILE A 77 -8.39 -9.23 3.66
C ILE A 77 -9.47 -9.42 4.71
N PHE A 78 -10.44 -8.49 4.71
CA PHE A 78 -11.60 -8.52 5.59
C PHE A 78 -12.88 -8.64 4.78
N LYS A 79 -13.89 -9.27 5.38
CA LYS A 79 -15.29 -9.10 5.02
C LYS A 79 -15.90 -8.00 5.89
N ILE A 80 -16.51 -7.00 5.25
CA ILE A 80 -17.21 -5.93 5.94
C ILE A 80 -18.71 -6.18 5.92
N SER A 81 -19.35 -6.07 7.08
CA SER A 81 -20.80 -6.12 7.20
C SER A 81 -21.27 -5.14 8.26
N LYS A 82 -22.10 -4.17 7.86
CA LYS A 82 -22.51 -3.04 8.70
C LYS A 82 -21.29 -2.36 9.34
N ASN A 83 -21.11 -2.55 10.64
CA ASN A 83 -20.09 -1.90 11.46
C ASN A 83 -19.01 -2.89 11.94
N ARG A 84 -18.77 -3.97 11.21
CA ARG A 84 -17.84 -5.04 11.59
C ARG A 84 -16.96 -5.48 10.44
N LEU A 85 -15.67 -5.62 10.73
CA LEU A 85 -14.69 -6.30 9.88
C LEU A 85 -14.45 -7.71 10.42
N ALA A 86 -14.54 -8.72 9.56
CA ALA A 86 -14.17 -10.10 9.87
C ALA A 86 -12.97 -10.49 9.01
N GLY A 87 -11.83 -10.81 9.63
CA GLY A 87 -10.61 -11.12 8.89
C GLY A 87 -10.64 -12.51 8.26
N THR A 88 -10.10 -12.61 7.05
CA THR A 88 -10.15 -13.81 6.20
C THR A 88 -8.77 -14.26 5.68
N SER A 89 -7.78 -13.37 5.62
CA SER A 89 -6.39 -13.73 5.30
C SER A 89 -5.59 -14.10 6.54
N THR A 90 -4.46 -14.80 6.35
CA THR A 90 -3.68 -15.51 7.37
C THR A 90 -3.49 -14.73 8.68
N TRP A 91 -3.03 -13.48 8.59
CA TRP A 91 -2.66 -12.65 9.76
C TRP A 91 -3.85 -12.06 10.53
N VAL A 92 -5.04 -12.05 9.93
CA VAL A 92 -6.25 -11.46 10.52
C VAL A 92 -7.38 -12.47 10.65
N LYS A 93 -7.13 -13.74 10.27
CA LYS A 93 -8.12 -14.79 10.16
C LYS A 93 -8.83 -15.02 11.49
N ASN A 94 -10.14 -15.25 11.44
CA ASN A 94 -10.99 -15.58 12.59
C ASN A 94 -11.12 -14.49 13.66
N THR A 95 -10.50 -13.32 13.50
CA THR A 95 -10.71 -12.17 14.40
C THR A 95 -11.75 -11.23 13.81
N LYS A 96 -12.49 -10.55 14.70
CA LYS A 96 -13.52 -9.56 14.37
C LYS A 96 -13.14 -8.23 15.01
N TRP A 97 -13.33 -7.15 14.26
CA TRP A 97 -13.18 -5.78 14.73
C TRP A 97 -14.49 -5.03 14.54
N ASP A 98 -14.99 -4.46 15.62
CA ASP A 98 -16.23 -3.69 15.65
C ASP A 98 -15.92 -2.20 15.61
N LEU A 99 -16.71 -1.44 14.84
CA LEU A 99 -16.63 0.01 14.79
C LEU A 99 -16.90 0.58 16.19
N LYS A 100 -15.93 1.34 16.71
CA LYS A 100 -16.09 2.14 17.91
C LYS A 100 -16.94 3.37 17.58
N LYS A 101 -18.24 3.29 17.87
CA LYS A 101 -19.24 4.32 17.50
C LYS A 101 -18.93 5.72 18.06
N ASP A 102 -18.31 5.80 19.24
CA ASP A 102 -17.99 7.07 19.89
C ASP A 102 -16.60 7.61 19.50
N SER A 103 -16.00 7.09 18.42
CA SER A 103 -14.73 7.58 17.91
C SER A 103 -14.92 8.50 16.72
N ILE A 104 -14.23 9.64 16.76
CA ILE A 104 -14.10 10.54 15.62
C ILE A 104 -12.83 10.11 14.88
N ALA A 105 -12.97 9.26 13.86
CA ALA A 105 -11.90 9.11 12.88
C ALA A 105 -11.85 10.37 12.02
N GLU A 106 -10.67 10.95 11.84
CA GLU A 106 -10.50 12.07 10.92
C GLU A 106 -10.80 11.60 9.49
N ASN A 107 -11.62 12.37 8.76
CA ASN A 107 -11.85 12.10 7.35
C ASN A 107 -10.83 12.89 6.53
N ASN A 108 -9.91 12.18 5.90
CA ASN A 108 -8.84 12.78 5.10
C ASN A 108 -9.20 12.91 3.62
N ARG A 109 -10.43 12.57 3.20
CA ARG A 109 -10.87 12.69 1.81
C ARG A 109 -11.06 14.15 1.45
N LYS A 110 -10.11 14.67 0.67
CA LYS A 110 -10.12 16.05 0.15
C LYS A 110 -10.63 16.13 -1.29
N ASP A 111 -10.41 15.09 -2.09
CA ASP A 111 -10.81 15.00 -3.49
C ASP A 111 -11.42 13.62 -3.76
N ASP A 112 -12.74 13.58 -3.95
CA ASP A 112 -13.50 12.34 -4.17
C ASP A 112 -13.12 11.63 -5.46
N ALA A 113 -12.85 12.39 -6.54
CA ALA A 113 -12.49 11.83 -7.84
C ALA A 113 -11.09 11.20 -7.78
N TRP A 114 -10.14 11.90 -7.15
CA TRP A 114 -8.81 11.34 -6.93
C TRP A 114 -8.84 10.12 -6.02
N ALA A 115 -9.61 10.16 -4.92
CA ALA A 115 -9.71 9.05 -3.97
C ALA A 115 -10.24 7.77 -4.63
N LYS A 116 -11.34 7.90 -5.40
CA LYS A 116 -11.90 6.79 -6.19
C LYS A 116 -10.93 6.27 -7.24
N LYS A 117 -10.27 7.17 -7.99
CA LYS A 117 -9.23 6.77 -8.96
C LYS A 117 -8.11 5.98 -8.27
N ASN A 118 -7.64 6.43 -7.11
CA ASN A 118 -6.60 5.74 -6.35
C ASN A 118 -7.06 4.36 -5.89
N ALA A 119 -8.29 4.23 -5.38
CA ALA A 119 -8.87 2.94 -5.00
C ALA A 119 -8.99 1.97 -6.19
N GLN A 120 -9.40 2.47 -7.36
CA GLN A 120 -9.45 1.70 -8.60
C GLN A 120 -8.06 1.22 -9.03
N LEU A 121 -7.05 2.09 -9.01
CA LEU A 121 -5.67 1.71 -9.34
C LEU A 121 -5.11 0.69 -8.34
N LEU A 122 -5.43 0.83 -7.05
CA LEU A 122 -5.00 -0.11 -6.02
C LEU A 122 -5.68 -1.48 -6.17
N TYR A 123 -6.94 -1.51 -6.61
CA TYR A 123 -7.64 -2.74 -7.00
C TYR A 123 -7.05 -3.36 -8.27
N GLU A 124 -6.68 -2.56 -9.27
CA GLU A 124 -5.98 -3.03 -10.47
C GLU A 124 -4.62 -3.65 -10.10
N TYR A 125 -3.85 -2.95 -9.25
CA TYR A 125 -2.62 -3.44 -8.64
C TYR A 125 -2.86 -4.81 -8.00
N TYR A 126 -3.80 -4.90 -7.06
CA TYR A 126 -4.15 -6.14 -6.36
C TYR A 126 -4.40 -7.29 -7.32
N ARG A 127 -5.20 -7.07 -8.37
CA ARG A 127 -5.58 -8.13 -9.31
C ARG A 127 -4.42 -8.60 -10.17
N LYS A 128 -3.52 -7.68 -10.55
CA LYS A 128 -2.42 -7.99 -11.48
C LYS A 128 -1.19 -8.53 -10.75
N THR A 129 -0.97 -8.14 -9.50
CA THR A 129 0.17 -8.60 -8.71
C THR A 129 -0.14 -9.85 -7.88
N ARG A 130 -1.42 -10.11 -7.54
CA ARG A 130 -1.82 -11.33 -6.84
C ARG A 130 -1.75 -12.54 -7.77
N ALA A 131 -0.64 -13.24 -7.75
CA ALA A 131 -0.50 -14.55 -8.37
C ALA A 131 -0.92 -15.67 -7.40
N LYS A 132 -1.52 -16.74 -7.95
CA LYS A 132 -1.98 -17.94 -7.23
C LYS A 132 -0.83 -18.92 -6.86
N SER A 133 0.41 -18.45 -6.75
CA SER A 133 1.61 -19.28 -6.53
C SER A 133 2.65 -18.53 -5.71
N ASN A 134 3.51 -19.27 -4.99
CA ASN A 134 4.49 -18.75 -4.03
C ASN A 134 5.34 -17.60 -4.60
N ASP A 135 5.31 -16.44 -3.94
CA ASP A 135 5.92 -15.18 -4.42
C ASP A 135 7.44 -15.28 -4.67
N LEU A 136 8.13 -16.19 -3.98
CA LEU A 136 9.58 -16.35 -4.09
C LEU A 136 10.02 -16.97 -5.42
N GLU A 137 9.29 -17.96 -5.94
CA GLU A 137 9.64 -18.66 -7.19
C GLU A 137 9.59 -17.73 -8.40
N LYS A 138 8.67 -16.75 -8.38
CA LYS A 138 8.53 -15.77 -9.46
C LYS A 138 9.68 -14.78 -9.53
N LEU A 139 10.38 -14.52 -8.42
CA LEU A 139 11.55 -13.65 -8.41
C LEU A 139 12.71 -14.23 -9.24
N PHE A 140 12.68 -15.53 -9.51
CA PHE A 140 13.66 -16.24 -10.32
C PHE A 140 13.15 -16.58 -11.74
N ASP A 141 11.90 -16.25 -12.07
CA ASP A 141 11.36 -16.36 -13.43
C ASP A 141 11.46 -14.99 -14.12
N GLU A 142 12.38 -14.90 -15.09
CA GLU A 142 12.63 -13.67 -15.85
C GLU A 142 11.38 -13.13 -16.56
N ASN A 143 10.54 -14.01 -17.13
CA ASN A 143 9.32 -13.59 -17.83
C ASN A 143 8.25 -13.11 -16.85
N ALA A 144 8.12 -13.78 -15.70
CA ALA A 144 7.24 -13.32 -14.63
C ALA A 144 7.68 -11.94 -14.11
N MET A 145 8.99 -11.73 -13.91
CA MET A 145 9.55 -10.47 -13.44
C MET A 145 9.43 -9.33 -14.47
N LEU A 146 9.58 -9.62 -15.77
CA LEU A 146 9.35 -8.64 -16.83
C LEU A 146 7.88 -8.18 -16.85
N ASN A 147 6.94 -9.11 -16.77
CA ASN A 147 5.51 -8.79 -16.73
C ASN A 147 5.11 -8.04 -15.46
N TYR A 148 5.69 -8.42 -14.32
CA TYR A 148 5.53 -7.72 -13.05
C TYR A 148 6.03 -6.28 -13.17
N THR A 149 7.28 -6.09 -13.60
CA THR A 149 7.90 -4.76 -13.74
C THR A 149 7.11 -3.86 -14.68
N LYS A 150 6.60 -4.40 -15.81
CA LYS A 150 5.73 -3.66 -16.73
C LYS A 150 4.41 -3.24 -16.08
N THR A 151 3.82 -4.12 -15.28
CA THR A 151 2.59 -3.81 -14.52
C THR A 151 2.82 -2.68 -13.52
N ILE A 152 3.92 -2.77 -12.77
CA ILE A 152 4.31 -1.74 -11.79
C ILE A 152 4.57 -0.39 -12.49
N ASP A 153 5.25 -0.41 -13.64
CA ASP A 153 5.54 0.79 -14.41
C ASP A 153 4.27 1.49 -14.94
N ASP A 154 3.35 0.73 -15.51
CA ASP A 154 2.04 1.22 -15.98
C ASP A 154 1.25 1.88 -14.84
N LEU A 155 1.13 1.20 -13.70
CA LEU A 155 0.39 1.70 -12.54
C LEU A 155 1.04 2.95 -11.92
N CYS A 156 2.38 2.98 -11.83
CA CYS A 156 3.09 4.18 -11.39
C CYS A 156 2.87 5.35 -12.37
N THR A 157 2.85 5.09 -13.67
CA THR A 157 2.58 6.10 -14.70
C THR A 157 1.16 6.67 -14.57
N LYS A 158 0.16 5.82 -14.27
CA LYS A 158 -1.22 6.24 -13.99
C LYS A 158 -1.40 7.03 -12.68
N GLY A 159 -0.38 7.04 -11.82
CA GLY A 159 -0.32 7.84 -10.59
C GLY A 159 -0.51 7.07 -9.30
N LEU A 160 -0.40 5.73 -9.30
CA LEU A 160 -0.46 4.94 -8.07
C LEU A 160 0.86 5.03 -7.29
N ALA A 161 0.84 5.68 -6.14
CA ALA A 161 2.05 5.87 -5.32
C ALA A 161 2.68 4.54 -4.86
N LYS A 162 1.86 3.56 -4.47
CA LYS A 162 2.32 2.21 -4.10
C LYS A 162 3.15 1.54 -5.20
N ALA A 163 2.69 1.60 -6.45
CA ALA A 163 3.44 1.07 -7.58
C ALA A 163 4.72 1.88 -7.84
N CYS A 164 4.71 3.20 -7.66
CA CYS A 164 5.92 4.00 -7.77
C CYS A 164 6.96 3.65 -6.69
N MET A 165 6.54 3.37 -5.46
CA MET A 165 7.42 2.89 -4.37
C MET A 165 8.07 1.56 -4.73
N GLU A 166 7.32 0.63 -5.30
CA GLU A 166 7.88 -0.66 -5.74
C GLU A 166 8.82 -0.49 -6.93
N LYS A 167 8.48 0.35 -7.91
CA LYS A 167 9.39 0.73 -9.00
C LYS A 167 10.70 1.32 -8.44
N PHE A 168 10.61 2.18 -7.43
CA PHE A 168 11.77 2.77 -6.77
C PHE A 168 12.68 1.70 -6.18
N GLY A 169 12.11 0.76 -5.40
CA GLY A 169 12.86 -0.36 -4.84
C GLY A 169 13.53 -1.22 -5.91
N LEU A 170 12.83 -1.54 -7.00
CA LEU A 170 13.38 -2.30 -8.13
C LEU A 170 14.56 -1.58 -8.79
N MET A 171 14.46 -0.26 -8.99
CA MET A 171 15.53 0.53 -9.57
C MET A 171 16.76 0.59 -8.66
N VAL A 172 16.56 0.83 -7.35
CA VAL A 172 17.67 0.83 -6.37
C VAL A 172 18.34 -0.54 -6.31
N MET A 173 17.56 -1.62 -6.28
CA MET A 173 18.08 -2.99 -6.28
C MET A 173 18.94 -3.27 -7.51
N ASN A 174 18.52 -2.83 -8.69
CA ASN A 174 19.30 -2.98 -9.92
C ASN A 174 20.60 -2.17 -9.87
N ASP A 175 20.56 -0.95 -9.34
CA ASP A 175 21.74 -0.08 -9.19
C ASP A 175 22.80 -0.64 -8.23
N ILE A 176 22.43 -1.52 -7.29
CA ILE A 176 23.35 -2.18 -6.35
C ILE A 176 23.77 -3.60 -6.79
N GLY A 177 23.53 -3.98 -8.04
CA GLY A 177 23.96 -5.26 -8.61
C GLY A 177 22.85 -6.31 -8.78
N GLY A 178 21.58 -5.90 -8.63
CA GLY A 178 20.41 -6.73 -8.85
C GLY A 178 20.09 -7.71 -7.72
N MET A 179 19.03 -8.50 -7.91
CA MET A 179 18.50 -9.43 -6.90
C MET A 179 19.56 -10.41 -6.36
N ASN A 180 20.38 -10.97 -7.25
CA ASN A 180 21.42 -11.94 -6.84
C ASN A 180 22.47 -11.31 -5.90
N ALA A 181 22.83 -10.05 -6.12
CA ALA A 181 23.76 -9.33 -5.24
C ALA A 181 23.16 -9.09 -3.85
N VAL A 182 21.85 -8.77 -3.79
CA VAL A 182 21.11 -8.63 -2.52
C VAL A 182 21.06 -9.96 -1.76
N LEU A 183 20.69 -11.05 -2.43
CA LEU A 183 20.55 -12.38 -1.81
C LEU A 183 21.89 -12.95 -1.31
N THR A 184 23.00 -12.63 -1.98
CA THR A 184 24.34 -13.08 -1.60
C THR A 184 25.10 -12.10 -0.72
N ASN A 185 24.49 -10.97 -0.35
CA ASN A 185 25.11 -9.86 0.39
C ASN A 185 26.41 -9.34 -0.28
N LYS A 186 26.42 -9.31 -1.62
CA LYS A 186 27.53 -8.82 -2.46
C LYS A 186 27.11 -7.56 -3.24
N THR A 187 26.41 -6.66 -2.56
CA THR A 187 25.87 -5.43 -3.15
C THR A 187 26.98 -4.45 -3.52
N GLN A 188 26.78 -3.76 -4.65
CA GLN A 188 27.66 -2.68 -5.08
C GLN A 188 27.30 -1.38 -4.38
N LYS A 189 28.29 -0.49 -4.19
CA LYS A 189 28.00 0.87 -3.72
C LYS A 189 27.16 1.59 -4.79
N PRO A 190 25.97 2.10 -4.44
CA PRO A 190 25.13 2.77 -5.42
C PRO A 190 25.82 4.02 -5.95
N LYS A 191 25.61 4.31 -7.24
CA LYS A 191 25.96 5.59 -7.85
C LYS A 191 24.73 6.47 -7.89
N GLN A 192 24.94 7.78 -7.90
CA GLN A 192 23.85 8.72 -8.00
C GLN A 192 23.12 8.54 -9.34
N ASN A 193 21.83 8.22 -9.25
CA ASN A 193 20.95 8.03 -10.40
C ASN A 193 19.83 9.07 -10.34
N SER A 194 19.81 9.97 -11.33
CA SER A 194 18.85 11.07 -11.38
C SER A 194 17.40 10.60 -11.56
N GLU A 195 17.19 9.43 -12.16
CA GLU A 195 15.86 8.86 -12.37
C GLU A 195 15.26 8.33 -11.07
N ILE A 196 16.08 7.69 -10.23
CA ILE A 196 15.67 7.25 -8.89
C ILE A 196 15.25 8.45 -8.03
N ILE A 197 16.05 9.52 -8.05
CA ILE A 197 15.74 10.76 -7.31
C ILE A 197 14.42 11.37 -7.81
N LYS A 198 14.23 11.49 -9.14
CA LYS A 198 13.00 12.00 -9.74
C LYS A 198 11.79 11.14 -9.38
N LEU A 199 11.95 9.82 -9.31
CA LEU A 199 10.89 8.91 -8.90
C LEU A 199 10.53 9.08 -7.42
N GLY A 200 11.52 9.21 -6.52
CA GLY A 200 11.29 9.55 -5.11
C GLY A 200 10.50 10.85 -4.95
N GLN A 201 10.90 11.90 -5.68
CA GLN A 201 10.17 13.16 -5.70
C GLN A 201 8.75 13.04 -6.25
N LYS A 202 8.54 12.19 -7.27
CA LYS A 202 7.20 11.91 -7.81
C LYS A 202 6.31 11.25 -6.76
N ILE A 203 6.82 10.28 -6.00
CA ILE A 203 6.08 9.61 -4.92
C ILE A 203 5.62 10.62 -3.87
N ILE A 204 6.53 11.50 -3.42
CA ILE A 204 6.20 12.58 -2.48
C ILE A 204 5.10 13.50 -3.03
N LYS A 205 5.17 13.87 -4.31
CA LYS A 205 4.15 14.69 -4.98
C LYS A 205 2.78 14.00 -5.10
N LEU A 206 2.74 12.68 -5.11
CA LEU A 206 1.50 11.89 -5.06
C LEU A 206 0.89 11.83 -3.64
N GLY A 207 1.51 12.47 -2.66
CA GLY A 207 1.02 12.52 -1.28
C GLY A 207 1.46 11.34 -0.42
N GLU A 208 2.37 10.50 -0.92
CA GLU A 208 2.90 9.37 -0.16
C GLU A 208 4.06 9.81 0.74
N ILE A 209 3.82 9.78 2.05
CA ILE A 209 4.78 10.22 3.07
C ILE A 209 6.03 9.34 3.02
N GLU A 210 5.86 8.04 2.79
CA GLU A 210 6.98 7.09 2.73
C GLU A 210 7.90 7.33 1.52
N GLY A 211 7.51 8.18 0.56
CA GLY A 211 8.41 8.69 -0.47
C GLY A 211 9.62 9.42 0.09
N HIS A 212 9.42 10.18 1.18
CA HIS A 212 10.53 10.81 1.91
C HIS A 212 11.43 9.75 2.56
N THR A 213 10.85 8.71 3.16
CA THR A 213 11.58 7.62 3.80
C THR A 213 12.55 6.94 2.82
N VAL A 214 12.05 6.49 1.67
CA VAL A 214 12.88 5.76 0.69
C VAL A 214 13.87 6.66 -0.02
N LEU A 215 13.53 7.92 -0.27
CA LEU A 215 14.46 8.89 -0.85
C LEU A 215 15.60 9.23 0.12
N GLY A 216 15.28 9.36 1.41
CA GLY A 216 16.27 9.53 2.47
C GLY A 216 17.22 8.33 2.56
N SER A 217 16.70 7.11 2.55
CA SER A 217 17.52 5.88 2.52
C SER A 217 18.42 5.80 1.29
N TYR A 218 17.93 6.23 0.14
CA TYR A 218 18.75 6.30 -1.06
C TYR A 218 19.88 7.34 -0.93
N TYR A 219 19.60 8.56 -0.46
CA TYR A 219 20.66 9.54 -0.20
C TYR A 219 21.69 9.07 0.81
N TYR A 220 21.25 8.39 1.88
CA TYR A 220 22.15 7.81 2.86
C TYR A 220 23.06 6.76 2.22
N SER A 221 22.52 5.89 1.36
CA SER A 221 23.30 4.89 0.63
C SER A 221 24.35 5.51 -0.33
N LEU A 222 24.11 6.73 -0.80
CA LEU A 222 25.07 7.53 -1.59
C LEU A 222 26.13 8.23 -0.72
N GLY A 223 25.94 8.26 0.60
CA GLY A 223 26.79 8.97 1.56
C GLY A 223 26.36 10.42 1.83
N ASP A 224 25.24 10.89 1.26
CA ASP A 224 24.70 12.23 1.47
C ASP A 224 23.81 12.27 2.73
N LYS A 225 24.45 12.20 3.89
CA LYS A 225 23.78 12.12 5.20
C LYS A 225 22.89 13.34 5.47
N THR A 226 23.31 14.53 5.04
CA THR A 226 22.54 15.77 5.24
C THR A 226 21.20 15.72 4.52
N LYS A 227 21.17 15.27 3.25
CA LYS A 227 19.89 15.09 2.55
C LYS A 227 19.07 13.95 3.14
N ALA A 228 19.71 12.84 3.52
CA ALA A 228 19.01 11.71 4.13
C ALA A 228 18.24 12.12 5.39
N THR A 229 18.92 12.76 6.35
CA THR A 229 18.32 13.24 7.59
C THR A 229 17.19 14.22 7.35
N LYS A 230 17.34 15.15 6.38
CA LYS A 230 16.28 16.11 6.04
C LYS A 230 15.00 15.42 5.56
N GLU A 231 15.13 14.42 4.68
CA GLU A 231 13.98 13.68 4.18
C GLU A 231 13.31 12.87 5.31
N TRP A 232 14.09 12.17 6.14
CA TRP A 232 13.55 11.39 7.27
C TRP A 232 12.88 12.25 8.34
N GLN A 233 13.44 13.42 8.66
CA GLN A 233 12.80 14.39 9.56
C GLN A 233 11.47 14.86 9.00
N THR A 234 11.43 15.21 7.72
CA THR A 234 10.18 15.64 7.05
C THR A 234 9.11 14.54 7.09
N ALA A 235 9.50 13.28 6.91
CA ALA A 235 8.59 12.14 7.00
C ALA A 235 8.08 11.93 8.44
N THR A 236 8.97 12.05 9.44
CA THR A 236 8.66 11.86 10.86
C THR A 236 7.70 12.95 11.35
N GLU A 237 7.93 14.21 10.97
CA GLU A 237 7.01 15.33 11.26
C GLU A 237 5.61 15.12 10.67
N LYS A 238 5.51 14.38 9.56
CA LYS A 238 4.24 13.98 8.94
C LYS A 238 3.66 12.68 9.52
N GLY A 239 4.29 12.13 10.56
CA GLY A 239 3.82 10.94 11.28
C GLY A 239 4.22 9.61 10.64
N SER A 240 5.38 9.54 9.96
CA SER A 240 6.00 8.27 9.58
C SER A 240 6.85 7.71 10.73
N THR A 241 6.35 6.66 11.39
CA THR A 241 7.15 5.89 12.36
C THR A 241 8.32 5.17 11.67
N LYS A 242 8.14 4.76 10.41
CA LYS A 242 9.15 4.04 9.63
C LYS A 242 10.39 4.92 9.38
N ALA A 243 10.20 6.19 9.04
CA ALA A 243 11.30 7.12 8.89
C ALA A 243 12.11 7.31 10.18
N GLY A 244 11.43 7.43 11.33
CA GLY A 244 12.09 7.54 12.63
C GLY A 244 12.93 6.31 12.96
N LEU A 245 12.43 5.10 12.69
CA LEU A 245 13.18 3.85 12.88
C LEU A 245 14.39 3.78 11.95
N VAL A 246 14.23 4.08 10.66
CA VAL A 246 15.32 4.06 9.68
C VAL A 246 16.41 5.06 10.05
N GLN A 247 16.03 6.27 10.48
CA GLN A 247 16.98 7.27 10.93
C GLN A 247 17.76 6.79 12.16
N PHE A 248 17.07 6.24 13.16
CA PHE A 248 17.69 5.71 14.37
C PHE A 248 18.68 4.57 14.05
N GLU A 249 18.29 3.62 13.19
CA GLU A 249 19.18 2.54 12.74
C GLU A 249 20.43 3.07 12.01
N ALA A 250 20.27 4.10 11.16
CA ALA A 250 21.38 4.72 10.45
C ALA A 250 22.37 5.40 11.42
N GLU A 251 21.86 6.13 12.42
CA GLU A 251 22.66 6.79 13.45
C GLU A 251 23.43 5.78 14.32
N MET A 252 22.79 4.67 14.71
CA MET A 252 23.46 3.59 15.43
C MET A 252 24.59 2.95 14.61
N ASN A 253 24.33 2.68 13.33
CA ASN A 253 25.33 2.08 12.43
C ASN A 253 26.52 2.99 12.16
N ASP A 254 26.31 4.31 12.19
CA ASP A 254 27.39 5.29 12.08
C ASP A 254 28.20 5.43 13.36
N ALA A 255 27.56 5.33 14.53
CA ALA A 255 28.24 5.38 15.82
C ALA A 255 29.08 4.12 16.10
N ALA A 256 28.76 3.00 15.45
CA ALA A 256 29.49 1.74 15.59
C ALA A 256 30.75 1.63 14.69
N LYS A 257 31.04 2.64 13.86
CA LYS A 257 32.20 2.70 12.95
C LYS A 257 33.25 3.69 13.46
#